data_AF-A0A2N5J3I9-F1
#
_entry.id   AF-A0A2N5J3I9-F1
#
_cell.length_a   1.000
_cell.length_b   1.000
_cell.length_c   1.000
_cell.angle_alpha   90.00
_cell.angle_beta   90.00
_cell.angle_gamma   90.00
#
_symmetry.space_group_name_H-M   'P 1'
#
loop_
_entity.id
_entity.type
_entity.pdbx_description
1 polymer ?
#
loop_
_entity_poly.entity_id
_entity_poly.type
_entity_poly.pdbx_seq_one_letter_code
_entity_poly.pdbx_strand_id
1 'polypeptide(L)'
;MRILVADCSAEYSGRLNASLPFARRVLLIKADNSLLIFSELGSYKPLNWMSAPCTIREIVPKTGETDAKESDVDEFVTGTGGVTASEMTGGDIAGDDGDTAGRADDTAGEEHDGPVPQKVLRVTADKSSDILEVTLYHVYSDESYDLGVDPGLVKDGVEDHLQQYLAEQIHRIGEGAKLVRREYPTAIGPVDIMALNADGEHVAIEIKRHGGIDGVEQLTRYCELLNRDPLLAPVHGIFAAQTITPQARVLAEDRGFRCLILDYEEMKGTEDDSLRLF
;
A
#
# COMPACT_ATOMS: atom_id res chain seq x y z
N MET A 1 -1.61 -11.88 14.25
CA MET A 1 -0.92 -10.58 14.04
C MET A 1 0.30 -10.57 14.92
N ARG A 2 1.46 -10.15 14.41
CA ARG A 2 2.68 -9.94 15.19
C ARG A 2 3.11 -8.49 15.09
N ILE A 3 3.48 -7.90 16.22
CA ILE A 3 3.85 -6.50 16.37
C ILE A 3 5.27 -6.48 16.94
N LEU A 4 6.19 -5.82 16.25
CA LEU A 4 7.54 -5.59 16.76
C LEU A 4 7.81 -4.11 16.92
N VAL A 5 8.45 -3.73 18.03
CA VAL A 5 9.05 -2.40 18.22
C VAL A 5 10.55 -2.59 18.26
N ALA A 6 11.26 -2.05 17.27
CA ALA A 6 12.69 -2.33 17.09
C ALA A 6 13.45 -1.14 16.50
N ASP A 7 14.72 -1.02 16.89
CA ASP A 7 15.70 -0.22 16.16
C ASP A 7 16.10 -1.02 14.90
N CYS A 8 15.81 -0.46 13.73
CA CYS A 8 15.93 -1.17 12.45
C CYS A 8 16.31 -0.26 11.28
N SER A 9 16.82 -0.88 10.21
CA SER A 9 16.93 -0.31 8.86
C SER A 9 16.20 -1.25 7.88
N ALA A 10 15.83 -0.76 6.70
CA ALA A 10 15.21 -1.61 5.69
C ALA A 10 15.65 -1.23 4.27
N GLU A 11 15.87 -2.24 3.44
CA GLU A 11 16.19 -2.10 2.03
C GLU A 11 15.10 -2.80 1.20
N TYR A 12 14.55 -2.08 0.23
CA TYR A 12 13.63 -2.62 -0.77
C TYR A 12 14.31 -2.62 -2.13
N SER A 13 14.23 -3.74 -2.84
CA SER A 13 14.69 -3.89 -4.22
C SER A 13 13.65 -4.61 -5.07
N GLY A 14 13.60 -4.29 -6.37
CA GLY A 14 12.62 -4.87 -7.29
C GLY A 14 12.15 -3.83 -8.31
N ARG A 15 10.84 -3.56 -8.37
CA ARG A 15 10.23 -2.54 -9.24
C ARG A 15 10.77 -1.11 -9.05
N LEU A 16 11.34 -0.84 -7.88
CA LEU A 16 12.12 0.34 -7.53
C LEU A 16 13.16 -0.06 -6.46
N ASN A 17 14.07 0.84 -6.14
CA ASN A 17 14.94 0.70 -4.97
C ASN A 17 14.58 1.77 -3.95
N ALA A 18 14.47 1.42 -2.67
CA ALA A 18 14.19 2.35 -1.58
C ALA A 18 14.80 1.88 -0.27
N SER A 19 15.47 2.80 0.45
CA SER A 19 16.11 2.55 1.74
C SER A 19 15.39 3.27 2.88
N LEU A 20 15.43 2.68 4.07
CA LEU A 20 15.03 3.29 5.34
C LEU A 20 16.25 3.23 6.28
N PRO A 21 16.87 4.38 6.62
CA PRO A 21 18.06 4.41 7.48
C PRO A 21 17.72 3.92 8.91
N PHE A 22 18.76 3.60 9.69
CA PHE A 22 18.61 3.19 11.09
C PHE A 22 17.69 4.14 11.89
N ALA A 23 16.60 3.61 12.45
CA ALA A 23 15.73 4.31 13.39
C ALA A 23 14.83 3.32 14.14
N ARG A 24 14.27 3.75 15.28
CA ARG A 24 13.21 3.03 15.96
C ARG A 24 11.92 3.07 15.16
N ARG A 25 11.30 1.91 14.95
CA ARG A 25 10.06 1.76 14.17
C ARG A 25 9.15 0.68 14.74
N VAL A 26 7.89 0.71 14.30
CA VAL A 26 6.91 -0.36 14.54
C VAL A 26 6.77 -1.17 13.26
N LEU A 27 6.91 -2.49 13.37
CA LEU A 27 6.63 -3.45 12.31
C LEU A 27 5.32 -4.17 12.63
N LEU A 28 4.43 -4.29 11.64
CA LEU A 28 3.25 -5.15 11.71
C LEU A 28 3.40 -6.29 10.71
N ILE A 29 3.32 -7.53 11.19
CA ILE A 29 3.32 -8.75 10.39
C ILE A 29 1.95 -9.41 10.52
N LYS A 30 1.22 -9.48 9.41
CA LYS A 30 -0.12 -10.08 9.34
C LYS A 30 -0.05 -11.60 9.23
N ALA A 31 -1.20 -12.25 9.43
CA ALA A 31 -1.33 -13.72 9.29
C ALA A 31 -1.15 -14.21 7.84
N ASP A 32 -1.28 -13.33 6.85
CA ASP A 32 -1.00 -13.59 5.44
C ASP A 32 0.46 -13.28 5.03
N ASN A 33 1.35 -13.10 6.02
CA ASN A 33 2.74 -12.63 5.89
C ASN A 33 2.93 -11.20 5.39
N SER A 34 1.88 -10.39 5.15
CA SER A 34 2.08 -8.98 4.80
C SER A 34 2.86 -8.26 5.90
N LEU A 35 3.95 -7.59 5.54
CA LEU A 35 4.79 -6.81 6.46
C LEU A 35 4.62 -5.32 6.18
N LEU A 36 4.42 -4.52 7.23
CA LEU A 36 4.27 -3.06 7.15
C LEU A 36 5.23 -2.39 8.15
N ILE A 37 5.91 -1.32 7.73
CA ILE A 37 6.88 -0.57 8.56
C ILE A 37 6.36 0.86 8.80
N PHE A 38 6.27 1.27 10.06
CA PHE A 38 5.79 2.60 10.48
C PHE A 38 6.81 3.36 11.32
N SER A 39 6.86 4.67 11.14
CA SER A 39 7.45 5.63 12.09
C SER A 39 6.38 6.17 13.04
N GLU A 40 6.82 6.71 14.19
CA GLU A 40 5.95 7.42 15.14
C GLU A 40 5.30 8.68 14.55
N LEU A 41 6.00 9.36 13.63
CA LEU A 41 5.57 10.60 13.00
C LEU A 41 5.55 10.47 11.47
N GLY A 42 4.75 11.34 10.83
CA GLY A 42 4.87 11.66 9.39
C GLY A 42 3.80 11.08 8.46
N SER A 43 3.12 9.99 8.82
CA SER A 43 2.04 9.41 7.98
C SER A 43 1.16 8.43 8.75
N TYR A 44 -0.12 8.34 8.39
CA TYR A 44 -1.00 7.21 8.79
C TYR A 44 -0.78 5.96 7.92
N LYS A 45 -0.04 6.10 6.81
CA LYS A 45 0.35 5.00 5.92
C LYS A 45 1.74 4.48 6.32
N PRO A 46 2.04 3.19 6.10
CA PRO A 46 3.40 2.67 6.29
C PRO A 46 4.41 3.41 5.40
N LEU A 47 5.65 3.51 5.89
CA LEU A 47 6.80 4.04 5.14
C LEU A 47 7.22 3.09 4.01
N ASN A 48 7.17 1.78 4.28
CA ASN A 48 7.44 0.71 3.33
C ASN A 48 6.64 -0.54 3.75
N TRP A 49 6.29 -1.40 2.79
CA TRP A 49 5.50 -2.60 3.03
C TRP A 49 5.72 -3.66 1.95
N MET A 50 5.46 -4.91 2.30
CA MET A 50 5.25 -6.00 1.35
C MET A 50 3.84 -6.55 1.56
N SER A 51 3.03 -6.56 0.49
CA SER A 51 1.69 -7.15 0.51
C SER A 51 1.75 -8.64 0.20
N ALA A 52 0.87 -9.43 0.81
CA ALA A 52 0.62 -10.80 0.42
C ALA A 52 0.17 -10.93 -1.06
N PRO A 53 0.44 -12.05 -1.75
CA PRO A 53 1.17 -13.23 -1.25
C PRO A 53 2.69 -13.00 -1.24
N CYS A 54 3.29 -13.30 -0.09
CA CYS A 54 4.72 -13.17 0.14
C CYS A 54 5.18 -14.16 1.23
N THR A 55 6.50 -14.39 1.27
CA THR A 55 7.15 -15.27 2.24
C THR A 55 8.13 -14.47 3.10
N ILE A 56 8.07 -14.62 4.42
CA ILE A 56 9.05 -14.07 5.36
C ILE A 56 10.03 -15.16 5.77
N ARG A 57 11.33 -14.86 5.74
CA ARG A 57 12.38 -15.67 6.38
C ARG A 57 13.09 -14.85 7.44
N GLU A 58 13.22 -15.40 8.65
CA GLU A 58 14.12 -14.84 9.67
C GLU A 58 15.52 -15.42 9.47
N ILE A 59 16.53 -14.54 9.42
CA ILE A 59 17.92 -14.91 9.25
C ILE A 59 18.69 -14.32 10.43
N VAL A 60 19.43 -15.15 11.16
CA VAL A 60 20.41 -14.68 12.14
C VAL A 60 21.72 -14.44 11.39
N PRO A 61 22.26 -13.21 11.38
CA PRO A 61 23.56 -12.94 10.76
C PRO A 61 24.65 -13.74 11.45
N LYS A 62 25.53 -14.39 10.68
CA LYS A 62 26.74 -15.00 11.24
C LYS A 62 27.70 -13.89 11.67
N THR A 63 27.82 -13.64 12.98
CA THR A 63 28.98 -12.95 13.54
C THR A 63 30.23 -13.78 13.24
N GLY A 64 31.31 -13.13 12.80
CA GLY A 64 32.47 -13.80 12.23
C GLY A 64 33.22 -14.69 13.22
N GLU A 65 32.93 -15.99 13.20
CA GLU A 65 33.87 -17.01 13.64
C GLU A 65 34.64 -17.51 12.41
N THR A 66 35.97 -17.50 12.50
CA THR A 66 36.85 -18.06 11.46
C THR A 66 36.66 -19.57 11.40
N ASP A 67 36.35 -20.11 10.22
CA ASP A 67 36.28 -21.56 9.96
C ASP A 67 37.66 -22.22 10.17
N ALA A 68 37.97 -22.57 11.41
CA ALA A 68 38.97 -23.57 11.72
C ALA A 68 38.43 -24.92 11.26
N LYS A 69 39.06 -25.50 10.24
CA LYS A 69 38.65 -26.80 9.67
C LYS A 69 38.70 -27.89 10.74
N GLU A 70 37.54 -28.35 11.21
CA GLU A 70 37.38 -29.72 11.67
C GLU A 70 36.99 -30.60 10.49
N SER A 71 37.74 -31.69 10.31
CA SER A 71 37.52 -32.67 9.27
C SER A 71 36.59 -33.76 9.79
N ASP A 72 35.31 -33.71 9.41
CA ASP A 72 34.42 -34.85 9.61
C ASP A 72 34.92 -36.04 8.78
N VAL A 73 35.26 -37.12 9.48
CA VAL A 73 35.65 -38.40 8.89
C VAL A 73 34.38 -39.23 8.76
N ASP A 74 33.73 -39.16 7.59
CA ASP A 74 32.47 -39.87 7.37
C ASP A 74 32.72 -41.36 7.05
N GLU A 75 32.18 -42.24 7.90
CA GLU A 75 32.40 -43.69 7.87
C GLU A 75 31.48 -44.36 6.84
N PHE A 76 31.96 -44.60 5.62
CA PHE A 76 31.17 -45.30 4.58
C PHE A 76 31.62 -46.74 4.34
N VAL A 77 30.83 -47.69 4.84
CA VAL A 77 31.01 -49.13 4.59
C VAL A 77 30.32 -49.55 3.28
N THR A 78 31.11 -49.79 2.23
CA THR A 78 30.85 -50.86 1.24
C THR A 78 32.15 -51.32 0.61
N GLY A 79 32.40 -52.63 0.56
CA GLY A 79 33.67 -53.17 0.06
C GLY A 79 33.62 -53.63 -1.41
N THR A 80 34.76 -53.56 -2.09
CA THR A 80 35.28 -54.59 -3.01
C THR A 80 36.79 -54.38 -3.16
N GLY A 81 37.58 -55.46 -3.29
CA GLY A 81 39.05 -55.41 -3.15
C GLY A 81 39.84 -55.13 -4.44
N GLY A 82 41.15 -54.86 -4.30
CA GLY A 82 42.08 -54.69 -5.42
C GLY A 82 43.52 -54.33 -5.00
N VAL A 83 44.52 -54.74 -5.79
CA VAL A 83 45.98 -54.71 -5.49
C VAL A 83 46.78 -54.46 -6.79
N THR A 84 48.04 -53.98 -6.78
CA THR A 84 49.08 -53.96 -5.72
C THR A 84 50.05 -52.77 -5.87
N ALA A 85 50.70 -52.38 -4.77
CA ALA A 85 52.10 -51.89 -4.63
C ALA A 85 52.79 -50.91 -5.63
N SER A 86 53.64 -50.05 -5.03
CA SER A 86 54.89 -49.46 -5.60
C SER A 86 54.73 -48.35 -6.66
N GLU A 87 55.51 -47.26 -6.72
CA GLU A 87 56.97 -47.12 -6.54
C GLU A 87 57.44 -45.76 -5.96
N MET A 88 58.72 -45.70 -5.58
CA MET A 88 59.47 -44.48 -5.21
C MET A 88 60.17 -43.84 -6.42
N THR A 89 60.42 -42.52 -6.36
CA THR A 89 61.66 -41.77 -6.75
C THR A 89 61.31 -40.26 -6.84
N GLY A 90 62.21 -39.29 -6.62
CA GLY A 90 63.58 -39.35 -6.09
C GLY A 90 64.41 -38.10 -6.47
N GLY A 91 64.62 -37.18 -5.53
CA GLY A 91 65.60 -36.07 -5.57
C GLY A 91 65.33 -34.89 -6.54
N ASP A 92 66.08 -33.79 -6.53
CA ASP A 92 66.87 -33.19 -5.44
C ASP A 92 67.28 -31.73 -5.78
N ILE A 93 67.10 -30.82 -4.82
CA ILE A 93 68.02 -29.73 -4.37
C ILE A 93 68.57 -28.65 -5.36
N ALA A 94 68.33 -27.38 -4.95
CA ALA A 94 69.04 -26.11 -5.25
C ALA A 94 68.98 -25.51 -6.67
N GLY A 95 68.88 -24.17 -6.84
CA GLY A 95 68.70 -23.09 -5.87
C GLY A 95 69.12 -21.73 -6.48
N ASP A 96 68.58 -20.61 -5.99
CA ASP A 96 69.21 -19.27 -6.11
C ASP A 96 68.63 -18.30 -5.06
N ASP A 97 69.46 -17.42 -4.51
CA ASP A 97 69.11 -16.44 -3.47
C ASP A 97 68.93 -15.03 -4.10
N GLY A 98 67.86 -14.32 -3.72
CA GLY A 98 67.42 -13.13 -4.46
C GLY A 98 66.69 -12.04 -3.65
N ASP A 99 67.24 -11.70 -2.49
CA ASP A 99 67.12 -10.47 -1.67
C ASP A 99 65.79 -9.66 -1.56
N THR A 100 65.60 -9.21 -0.33
CA THR A 100 64.55 -8.40 0.31
C THR A 100 63.92 -7.22 -0.45
N ALA A 101 62.59 -7.10 -0.32
CA ALA A 101 61.91 -5.82 0.00
C ALA A 101 60.51 -6.08 0.59
N GLY A 102 60.37 -5.95 1.91
CA GLY A 102 59.09 -6.15 2.58
C GLY A 102 58.08 -5.04 2.29
N ARG A 103 56.84 -5.43 1.95
CA ARG A 103 55.64 -4.62 2.19
C ARG A 103 54.66 -5.47 2.97
N ALA A 104 54.66 -5.28 4.28
CA ALA A 104 53.50 -5.61 5.09
C ALA A 104 52.40 -4.63 4.68
N ASP A 105 51.37 -5.13 4.00
CA ASP A 105 50.10 -4.43 3.89
C ASP A 105 49.23 -4.92 5.04
N ASP A 106 49.45 -4.32 6.22
CA ASP A 106 48.57 -4.48 7.38
C ASP A 106 47.21 -3.90 6.99
N THR A 107 46.37 -4.73 6.39
CA THR A 107 44.92 -4.50 6.30
C THR A 107 44.35 -4.68 7.70
N ALA A 108 44.58 -3.67 8.53
CA ALA A 108 43.95 -3.49 9.81
C ALA A 108 42.44 -3.67 9.62
N GLY A 109 41.86 -4.65 10.31
CA GLY A 109 40.41 -4.84 10.29
C GLY A 109 39.74 -3.58 10.78
N GLU A 110 38.89 -2.98 9.95
CA GLU A 110 38.06 -1.85 10.37
C GLU A 110 37.15 -2.34 11.50
N GLU A 111 37.44 -1.92 12.73
CA GLU A 111 36.56 -2.14 13.88
C GLU A 111 35.24 -1.42 13.60
N HIS A 112 34.24 -2.21 13.22
CA HIS A 112 32.96 -1.71 12.75
C HIS A 112 32.11 -1.25 13.96
N ASP A 113 32.38 -0.04 14.47
CA ASP A 113 31.70 0.66 15.60
C ASP A 113 30.22 1.04 15.30
N GLY A 114 29.57 0.25 14.45
CA GLY A 114 28.15 0.34 14.15
C GLY A 114 27.32 -0.64 14.98
N PRO A 115 26.01 -0.40 15.15
CA PRO A 115 25.14 -1.34 15.83
C PRO A 115 25.15 -2.70 15.10
N VAL A 116 25.36 -3.79 15.85
CA VAL A 116 25.46 -5.14 15.28
C VAL A 116 24.06 -5.67 14.93
N PRO A 117 23.81 -6.11 13.69
CA PRO A 117 22.58 -6.80 13.29
C PRO A 117 22.29 -8.06 14.13
N GLN A 118 21.14 -8.11 14.81
CA GLN A 118 20.69 -9.29 15.56
C GLN A 118 19.88 -10.27 14.69
N LYS A 119 19.09 -9.74 13.75
CA LYS A 119 18.18 -10.51 12.89
C LYS A 119 17.89 -9.74 11.60
N VAL A 120 17.74 -10.45 10.49
CA VAL A 120 17.19 -9.90 9.24
C VAL A 120 15.86 -10.59 8.94
N LEU A 121 14.81 -9.80 8.73
CA LEU A 121 13.53 -10.26 8.19
C LEU A 121 13.56 -10.06 6.68
N ARG A 122 13.75 -11.15 5.93
CA ARG A 122 13.76 -11.14 4.47
C ARG A 122 12.38 -11.50 3.93
N VAL A 123 11.67 -10.52 3.38
CA VAL A 123 10.34 -10.69 2.80
C VAL A 123 10.43 -10.71 1.28
N THR A 124 10.01 -11.80 0.65
CA THR A 124 10.01 -11.95 -0.82
C THR A 124 8.58 -12.00 -1.33
N ALA A 125 8.25 -11.21 -2.34
CA ALA A 125 6.98 -11.33 -3.05
C ALA A 125 6.91 -12.64 -3.84
N ASP A 126 5.75 -13.31 -3.87
CA ASP A 126 5.62 -14.61 -4.56
C ASP A 126 5.41 -14.47 -6.08
N LYS A 127 5.06 -13.26 -6.56
CA LYS A 127 4.66 -12.98 -7.95
C LYS A 127 5.57 -11.99 -8.70
N SER A 128 6.61 -11.49 -8.03
CA SER A 128 7.58 -10.54 -8.59
C SER A 128 8.94 -10.78 -7.96
N SER A 129 9.99 -10.16 -8.52
CA SER A 129 11.32 -10.15 -7.92
C SER A 129 11.47 -9.11 -6.81
N ASP A 130 10.37 -8.67 -6.18
CA ASP A 130 10.43 -7.65 -5.13
C ASP A 130 10.85 -8.28 -3.79
N ILE A 131 11.81 -7.66 -3.13
CA ILE A 131 12.40 -8.10 -1.86
C ILE A 131 12.45 -6.91 -0.91
N LEU A 132 11.95 -7.10 0.30
CA LEU A 132 12.08 -6.16 1.43
C LEU A 132 12.88 -6.86 2.53
N GLU A 133 14.10 -6.41 2.78
CA GLU A 133 14.96 -6.87 3.87
C GLU A 133 14.93 -5.85 5.01
N VAL A 134 14.51 -6.27 6.20
CA VAL A 134 14.49 -5.42 7.40
C VAL A 134 15.51 -5.94 8.41
N THR A 135 16.56 -5.16 8.64
CA THR A 135 17.62 -5.48 9.59
C THR A 135 17.24 -4.95 10.96
N LEU A 136 17.14 -5.83 11.95
CA LEU A 136 16.84 -5.53 13.35
C LEU A 136 18.15 -5.53 14.15
N TYR A 137 18.41 -4.42 14.85
CA TYR A 137 19.61 -4.24 15.68
C TYR A 137 19.30 -4.36 17.18
N HIS A 138 18.09 -3.97 17.59
CA HIS A 138 17.59 -4.16 18.94
C HIS A 138 16.06 -4.28 18.92
N VAL A 139 15.51 -5.25 19.64
CA VAL A 139 14.06 -5.49 19.73
C VAL A 139 13.58 -5.16 21.14
N TYR A 140 12.71 -4.16 21.26
CA TYR A 140 12.11 -3.70 22.51
C TYR A 140 10.85 -4.48 22.90
N SER A 141 10.07 -4.90 21.90
CA SER A 141 8.89 -5.76 22.03
C SER A 141 8.73 -6.59 20.76
N ASP A 142 8.30 -7.84 20.92
CA ASP A 142 7.92 -8.77 19.86
C ASP A 142 6.74 -9.59 20.38
N GLU A 143 5.53 -9.15 20.04
CA GLU A 143 4.28 -9.68 20.59
C GLU A 143 3.38 -10.24 19.50
N SER A 144 2.78 -11.40 19.76
CA SER A 144 1.89 -12.09 18.82
C SER A 144 0.49 -12.26 19.41
N TYR A 145 -0.50 -11.84 18.63
CA TYR A 145 -1.91 -11.78 18.97
C TYR A 145 -2.73 -12.59 17.96
N ASP A 146 -3.60 -13.48 18.46
CA ASP A 146 -4.74 -13.95 17.68
C ASP A 146 -5.84 -12.88 17.75
N LEU A 147 -6.32 -12.45 16.58
CA LEU A 147 -7.38 -11.44 16.47
C LEU A 147 -8.75 -12.09 16.22
N GLY A 148 -8.81 -13.43 16.07
CA GLY A 148 -10.02 -14.16 15.75
C GLY A 148 -10.54 -13.87 14.33
N VAL A 149 -11.85 -14.03 14.16
CA VAL A 149 -12.54 -13.77 12.89
C VAL A 149 -12.91 -12.29 12.80
N ASP A 150 -12.35 -11.61 11.80
CA ASP A 150 -12.77 -10.24 11.43
C ASP A 150 -14.19 -10.28 10.84
N PRO A 151 -15.19 -9.58 11.44
CA PRO A 151 -16.53 -9.46 10.85
C PRO A 151 -16.53 -8.62 9.55
N GLY A 152 -15.42 -7.95 9.25
CA GLY A 152 -15.25 -7.07 8.11
C GLY A 152 -15.70 -5.64 8.38
N LEU A 153 -15.20 -4.72 7.56
CA LEU A 153 -15.60 -3.31 7.60
C LEU A 153 -17.02 -3.15 7.06
N VAL A 154 -18.00 -2.97 7.96
CA VAL A 154 -19.32 -2.45 7.60
C VAL A 154 -19.17 -1.01 7.14
N LYS A 155 -19.38 -0.77 5.85
CA LYS A 155 -19.50 0.57 5.29
C LYS A 155 -20.97 0.90 5.15
N ASP A 156 -21.49 1.82 5.96
CA ASP A 156 -22.81 2.39 5.70
C ASP A 156 -22.76 3.13 4.36
N GLY A 157 -23.56 2.65 3.39
CA GLY A 157 -23.70 3.17 2.02
C GLY A 157 -24.42 4.51 1.96
N VAL A 158 -23.97 5.48 2.75
CA VAL A 158 -24.59 6.80 2.88
C VAL A 158 -24.64 7.52 1.53
N GLU A 159 -23.65 7.32 0.65
CA GLU A 159 -23.65 7.91 -0.70
C GLU A 159 -24.69 7.25 -1.61
N ASP A 160 -24.86 5.92 -1.55
CA ASP A 160 -25.91 5.18 -2.28
C ASP A 160 -27.31 5.64 -1.85
N HIS A 161 -27.51 5.84 -0.54
CA HIS A 161 -28.76 6.38 0.02
C HIS A 161 -28.99 7.84 -0.41
N LEU A 162 -27.99 8.71 -0.36
CA LEU A 162 -28.10 10.09 -0.83
C LEU A 162 -28.47 10.15 -2.32
N GLN A 163 -27.88 9.28 -3.15
CA GLN A 163 -28.22 9.15 -4.57
C GLN A 163 -29.66 8.66 -4.76
N GLN A 164 -30.11 7.67 -4.00
CA GLN A 164 -31.49 7.19 -4.05
C GLN A 164 -32.47 8.32 -3.68
N TYR A 165 -32.32 8.91 -2.49
CA TYR A 165 -33.24 9.94 -2.01
C TYR A 165 -33.24 11.18 -2.92
N LEU A 166 -32.10 11.62 -3.47
CA LEU A 166 -32.07 12.76 -4.39
C LEU A 166 -32.72 12.43 -5.74
N ALA A 167 -32.65 11.18 -6.21
CA ALA A 167 -33.33 10.76 -7.43
C ALA A 167 -34.86 10.71 -7.27
N GLU A 168 -35.35 10.24 -6.11
CA GLU A 168 -36.77 10.25 -5.74
C GLU A 168 -37.28 11.68 -5.49
N GLN A 169 -36.44 12.52 -4.89
CA GLN A 169 -36.75 13.90 -4.48
C GLN A 169 -36.10 14.92 -5.44
N ILE A 170 -36.08 14.62 -6.74
CA ILE A 170 -35.31 15.40 -7.74
C ILE A 170 -35.69 16.88 -7.82
N HIS A 171 -36.91 17.24 -7.41
CA HIS A 171 -37.37 18.62 -7.25
C HIS A 171 -36.45 19.48 -6.34
N ARG A 172 -35.66 18.87 -5.45
CA ARG A 172 -34.67 19.56 -4.60
C ARG A 172 -33.59 20.30 -5.39
N ILE A 173 -33.33 19.92 -6.65
CA ILE A 173 -32.38 20.65 -7.51
C ILE A 173 -32.98 21.92 -8.12
N GLY A 174 -34.31 21.96 -8.23
CA GLY A 174 -35.10 23.05 -8.79
C GLY A 174 -36.53 22.60 -9.12
N GLU A 175 -37.49 23.51 -9.01
CA GLU A 175 -38.88 23.25 -9.40
C GLU A 175 -38.98 22.84 -10.87
N GLY A 176 -39.88 21.91 -11.17
CA GLY A 176 -40.05 21.35 -12.52
C GLY A 176 -38.95 20.40 -13.01
N ALA A 177 -37.89 20.16 -12.22
CA ALA A 177 -36.83 19.22 -12.57
C ALA A 177 -37.33 17.78 -12.71
N LYS A 178 -36.68 16.99 -13.58
CA LYS A 178 -37.07 15.60 -13.87
C LYS A 178 -35.85 14.68 -13.88
N LEU A 179 -35.95 13.55 -13.20
CA LEU A 179 -34.94 12.51 -13.25
C LEU A 179 -34.87 11.92 -14.66
N VAL A 180 -33.67 11.86 -15.25
CA VAL A 180 -33.41 11.09 -16.49
C VAL A 180 -32.96 9.69 -16.10
N ARG A 181 -31.92 9.59 -15.27
CA ARG A 181 -31.28 8.31 -14.91
C ARG A 181 -30.33 8.47 -13.70
N ARG A 182 -30.36 7.50 -12.79
CA ARG A 182 -29.27 7.22 -11.83
C ARG A 182 -28.18 6.40 -12.51
N GLU A 183 -26.90 6.60 -12.17
CA GLU A 183 -25.78 5.92 -12.80
C GLU A 183 -25.82 6.11 -14.33
N TYR A 184 -25.78 7.37 -14.78
CA TYR A 184 -25.81 7.69 -16.21
C TYR A 184 -24.46 7.33 -16.84
N PRO A 185 -24.41 6.37 -17.78
CA PRO A 185 -23.15 5.81 -18.25
C PRO A 185 -22.38 6.80 -19.12
N THR A 186 -21.08 6.97 -18.87
CA THR A 186 -20.16 7.69 -19.75
C THR A 186 -18.89 6.87 -20.03
N ALA A 187 -18.05 7.33 -20.97
CA ALA A 187 -16.79 6.67 -21.31
C ALA A 187 -15.73 6.69 -20.19
N ILE A 188 -15.89 7.51 -19.14
CA ILE A 188 -14.91 7.70 -18.05
C ILE A 188 -15.44 7.30 -16.66
N GLY A 189 -16.63 6.69 -16.60
CA GLY A 189 -17.36 6.39 -15.36
C GLY A 189 -18.82 6.86 -15.45
N PRO A 190 -19.71 6.37 -14.58
CA PRO A 190 -21.08 6.88 -14.49
C PRO A 190 -21.14 8.24 -13.79
N VAL A 191 -22.10 9.08 -14.18
CA VAL A 191 -22.55 10.22 -13.37
C VAL A 191 -23.62 9.72 -12.40
N ASP A 192 -23.53 10.11 -11.11
CA ASP A 192 -24.44 9.61 -10.06
C ASP A 192 -25.92 9.83 -10.42
N ILE A 193 -26.26 11.05 -10.87
CA ILE A 193 -27.58 11.36 -11.43
C ILE A 193 -27.44 12.26 -12.68
N MET A 194 -28.19 11.92 -13.73
CA MET A 194 -28.56 12.82 -14.83
C MET A 194 -30.02 13.22 -14.68
N ALA A 195 -30.31 14.51 -14.84
CA ALA A 195 -31.64 15.10 -14.76
C ALA A 195 -31.87 16.14 -15.88
N LEU A 196 -33.11 16.63 -16.00
CA LEU A 196 -33.47 17.82 -16.77
C LEU A 196 -33.90 18.93 -15.81
N ASN A 197 -33.56 20.19 -16.12
CA ASN A 197 -34.09 21.37 -15.45
C ASN A 197 -35.51 21.74 -15.97
N ALA A 198 -36.09 22.83 -15.47
CA ALA A 198 -37.41 23.32 -15.89
C ALA A 198 -37.48 23.68 -17.38
N ASP A 199 -36.37 24.17 -17.95
CA ASP A 199 -36.25 24.57 -19.35
C ASP A 199 -35.98 23.38 -20.29
N GLY A 200 -35.78 22.17 -19.74
CA GLY A 200 -35.52 20.94 -20.49
C GLY A 200 -34.05 20.71 -20.84
N GLU A 201 -33.13 21.46 -20.23
CA GLU A 201 -31.67 21.29 -20.40
C GLU A 201 -31.12 20.26 -19.42
N HIS A 202 -30.01 19.62 -19.76
CA HIS A 202 -29.44 18.54 -18.95
C HIS A 202 -28.69 19.06 -17.72
N VAL A 203 -28.78 18.29 -16.64
CA VAL A 203 -28.08 18.54 -15.38
C VAL A 203 -27.38 17.27 -14.93
N ALA A 204 -26.05 17.31 -14.92
CA ALA A 204 -25.20 16.28 -14.31
C ALA A 204 -25.01 16.60 -12.82
N ILE A 205 -25.23 15.60 -11.97
CA ILE A 205 -25.12 15.73 -10.51
C ILE A 205 -24.10 14.72 -10.01
N GLU A 206 -23.11 15.23 -9.28
CA GLU A 206 -22.13 14.45 -8.52
C GLU A 206 -22.46 14.55 -7.03
N ILE A 207 -22.47 13.42 -6.32
CA ILE A 207 -22.95 13.27 -4.96
C ILE A 207 -21.80 12.78 -4.07
N LYS A 208 -21.63 13.41 -2.89
CA LYS A 208 -20.66 12.98 -1.87
C LYS A 208 -21.26 13.05 -0.47
N ARG A 209 -20.78 12.24 0.46
CA ARG A 209 -21.04 12.43 1.89
C ARG A 209 -20.23 13.64 2.41
N HIS A 210 -18.96 13.72 2.01
CA HIS A 210 -18.05 14.82 2.34
C HIS A 210 -17.40 15.35 1.05
N GLY A 211 -17.85 16.51 0.57
CA GLY A 211 -17.43 17.11 -0.70
C GLY A 211 -16.04 17.73 -0.63
N GLY A 212 -15.05 17.02 -1.21
CA GLY A 212 -13.70 17.49 -1.48
C GLY A 212 -13.49 18.02 -2.90
N ILE A 213 -12.26 18.46 -3.18
CA ILE A 213 -11.82 18.97 -4.50
C ILE A 213 -11.93 17.89 -5.59
N ASP A 214 -11.67 16.64 -5.22
CA ASP A 214 -11.75 15.45 -6.06
C ASP A 214 -13.15 15.25 -6.68
N GLY A 215 -14.22 15.49 -5.91
CA GLY A 215 -15.59 15.43 -6.43
C GLY A 215 -15.88 16.55 -7.45
N VAL A 216 -15.32 17.75 -7.25
CA VAL A 216 -15.48 18.87 -8.20
C VAL A 216 -14.71 18.61 -9.50
N GLU A 217 -13.51 18.05 -9.43
CA GLU A 217 -12.75 17.63 -10.61
C GLU A 217 -13.34 16.40 -11.30
N GLN A 218 -14.09 15.56 -10.58
CA GLN A 218 -14.91 14.51 -11.18
C GLN A 218 -16.09 15.09 -11.97
N LEU A 219 -16.90 15.96 -11.36
CA LEU A 219 -18.00 16.65 -12.03
C LEU A 219 -17.53 17.47 -13.24
N THR A 220 -16.37 18.13 -13.13
CA THR A 220 -15.75 18.86 -14.27
C THR A 220 -15.52 17.93 -15.45
N ARG A 221 -14.85 16.78 -15.24
CA ARG A 221 -14.56 15.84 -16.33
C ARG A 221 -15.84 15.29 -16.97
N TYR A 222 -16.91 15.08 -16.20
CA TYR A 222 -18.21 14.68 -16.74
C TYR A 222 -18.87 15.79 -17.55
N CYS A 223 -18.99 17.01 -17.01
CA CYS A 223 -19.58 18.15 -17.74
C CYS A 223 -18.79 18.48 -19.01
N GLU A 224 -17.45 18.46 -18.98
CA GLU A 224 -16.61 18.65 -20.17
C GLU A 224 -16.78 17.55 -21.23
N LEU A 225 -17.04 16.31 -20.82
CA LEU A 225 -17.26 15.19 -21.72
C LEU A 225 -18.66 15.28 -22.35
N LEU A 226 -19.69 15.50 -21.53
CA LEU A 226 -21.09 15.47 -21.95
C LEU A 226 -21.46 16.71 -22.81
N ASN A 227 -20.88 17.88 -22.54
CA ASN A 227 -21.07 19.06 -23.39
C ASN A 227 -20.43 18.94 -24.79
N ARG A 228 -19.68 17.87 -25.09
CA ARG A 228 -19.19 17.58 -26.45
C ARG A 228 -20.25 16.90 -27.32
N ASP A 229 -21.31 16.35 -26.72
CA ASP A 229 -22.43 15.76 -27.44
C ASP A 229 -23.51 16.82 -27.71
N PRO A 230 -23.78 17.21 -28.97
CA PRO A 230 -24.84 18.18 -29.30
C PRO A 230 -26.25 17.71 -28.97
N LEU A 231 -26.47 16.42 -28.66
CA LEU A 231 -27.76 15.90 -28.19
C LEU A 231 -27.96 16.11 -26.69
N LEU A 232 -26.88 16.38 -25.94
CA LEU A 232 -26.92 16.62 -24.50
C LEU A 232 -26.69 18.09 -24.15
N ALA A 233 -25.82 18.79 -24.91
CA ALA A 233 -25.48 20.18 -24.63
C ALA A 233 -26.70 21.13 -24.72
N PRO A 234 -26.87 22.10 -23.78
CA PRO A 234 -26.00 22.35 -22.63
C PRO A 234 -26.23 21.36 -21.47
N VAL A 235 -25.13 20.98 -20.81
CA VAL A 235 -25.12 20.16 -19.59
C VAL A 235 -24.56 20.97 -18.44
N HIS A 236 -25.43 21.32 -17.49
CA HIS A 236 -25.08 22.04 -16.26
C HIS A 236 -24.57 21.08 -15.18
N GLY A 237 -23.76 21.57 -14.24
CA GLY A 237 -23.23 20.78 -13.13
C GLY A 237 -23.82 21.18 -11.77
N ILE A 238 -24.22 20.19 -10.97
CA ILE A 238 -24.55 20.36 -9.54
C ILE A 238 -23.62 19.48 -8.71
N PHE A 239 -22.93 20.08 -7.75
CA PHE A 239 -22.14 19.36 -6.76
C PHE A 239 -22.93 19.25 -5.45
N ALA A 240 -23.41 18.05 -5.13
CA ALA A 240 -24.32 17.81 -4.02
C ALA A 240 -23.63 17.02 -2.89
N ALA A 241 -23.73 17.48 -1.64
CA ALA A 241 -23.18 16.72 -0.52
C ALA A 241 -23.80 17.08 0.84
N GLN A 242 -23.67 16.20 1.85
CA GLN A 242 -24.06 16.58 3.23
C GLN A 242 -23.20 17.71 3.79
N THR A 243 -21.90 17.67 3.45
CA THR A 243 -20.93 18.72 3.80
C THR A 243 -20.05 19.01 2.60
N ILE A 244 -19.68 20.27 2.38
CA ILE A 244 -18.76 20.69 1.30
C ILE A 244 -17.64 21.52 1.94
N THR A 245 -16.39 21.15 1.69
CA THR A 245 -15.23 21.91 2.19
C THR A 245 -15.18 23.31 1.58
N PRO A 246 -14.69 24.35 2.29
CA PRO A 246 -14.64 25.72 1.76
C PRO A 246 -13.89 25.81 0.42
N GLN A 247 -12.80 25.05 0.26
CA GLN A 247 -12.01 25.00 -0.95
C GLN A 247 -12.78 24.37 -2.12
N ALA A 248 -13.49 23.25 -1.88
CA ALA A 248 -14.31 22.61 -2.89
C ALA A 248 -15.49 23.49 -3.32
N ARG A 249 -16.10 24.23 -2.39
CA ARG A 249 -17.16 25.20 -2.71
C ARG A 249 -16.65 26.29 -3.65
N VAL A 250 -15.53 26.93 -3.31
CA VAL A 250 -14.91 27.98 -4.15
C VAL A 250 -14.57 27.45 -5.54
N LEU A 251 -14.00 26.24 -5.64
CA LEU A 251 -13.69 25.63 -6.93
C LEU A 251 -14.94 25.28 -7.75
N ALA A 252 -15.99 24.77 -7.11
CA ALA A 252 -17.24 24.44 -7.79
C ALA A 252 -17.91 25.70 -8.34
N GLU A 253 -17.96 26.77 -7.55
CA GLU A 253 -18.52 28.06 -7.96
C GLU A 253 -17.70 28.72 -9.09
N ASP A 254 -16.36 28.63 -9.06
CA ASP A 254 -15.45 29.07 -10.14
C ASP A 254 -15.66 28.29 -11.45
N ARG A 255 -15.92 26.97 -11.36
CA ARG A 255 -16.30 26.11 -12.50
C ARG A 255 -17.74 26.31 -12.99
N GLY A 256 -18.51 27.20 -12.36
CA GLY A 256 -19.90 27.48 -12.71
C GLY A 256 -20.91 26.44 -12.20
N PHE A 257 -20.53 25.56 -11.27
CA PHE A 257 -21.42 24.55 -10.69
C PHE A 257 -22.17 25.08 -9.48
N ARG A 258 -23.45 24.72 -9.39
CA ARG A 258 -24.25 24.98 -8.19
C ARG A 258 -23.89 23.97 -7.11
N CYS A 259 -23.51 24.45 -5.93
CA CYS A 259 -23.40 23.62 -4.74
C CYS A 259 -24.78 23.36 -4.12
N LEU A 260 -25.08 22.11 -3.76
CA LEU A 260 -26.30 21.70 -3.06
C LEU A 260 -25.93 21.00 -1.75
N ILE A 261 -26.50 21.43 -0.63
CA ILE A 261 -26.37 20.70 0.64
C ILE A 261 -27.54 19.73 0.79
N LEU A 262 -27.23 18.50 1.18
CA LEU A 262 -28.18 17.39 1.37
C LEU A 262 -28.31 17.07 2.86
N ASP A 263 -29.44 17.40 3.49
CA ASP A 263 -29.74 16.94 4.84
C ASP A 263 -30.25 15.49 4.79
N TYR A 264 -29.45 14.57 5.34
CA TYR A 264 -29.73 13.13 5.26
C TYR A 264 -30.95 12.70 6.06
N GLU A 265 -31.18 13.27 7.25
CA GLU A 265 -32.34 12.87 8.07
C GLU A 265 -33.63 13.50 7.54
N GLU A 266 -33.57 14.72 6.97
CA GLU A 266 -34.71 15.30 6.24
C GLU A 266 -35.09 14.48 5.01
N MET A 267 -34.10 14.12 4.18
CA MET A 267 -34.33 13.32 2.97
C MET A 267 -34.89 11.94 3.30
N LYS A 268 -34.34 11.27 4.31
CA LYS A 268 -34.83 9.97 4.80
C LYS A 268 -36.21 10.04 5.44
N GLY A 269 -36.51 11.10 6.18
CA GLY A 269 -37.82 11.30 6.83
C GLY A 269 -38.98 11.50 5.85
N THR A 270 -38.69 11.89 4.60
CA THR A 270 -39.70 12.16 3.57
C THR A 270 -40.49 10.91 3.13
N GLU A 271 -39.97 9.68 3.36
CA GLU A 271 -40.71 8.44 3.05
C GLU A 271 -41.83 8.12 4.08
N ASP A 272 -41.63 8.44 5.36
CA ASP A 272 -42.46 7.94 6.48
C ASP A 272 -43.83 8.65 6.61
N ASP A 273 -43.94 9.88 6.08
CA ASP A 273 -45.21 10.63 6.08
C ASP A 273 -46.28 10.01 5.15
N SER A 274 -45.90 9.07 4.28
CA SER A 274 -46.85 8.34 3.41
C SER A 274 -47.63 7.22 4.12
N LEU A 275 -47.22 6.80 5.32
CA LEU A 275 -47.76 5.61 6.01
C LEU A 275 -48.42 5.90 7.37
N ARG A 276 -48.48 7.16 7.83
CA ARG A 276 -49.09 7.54 9.12
C ARG A 276 -50.58 7.91 9.03
N LEU A 277 -51.36 7.04 8.38
CA LEU A 277 -52.82 7.13 8.28
C LEU A 277 -53.49 5.89 8.89
N PHE A 278 -53.34 5.66 10.21
CA PHE A 278 -54.30 4.97 11.09
C PHE A 278 -54.10 5.37 12.56
#